data_AF-A0A2H6KHA5-F1
#
_entry.id   AF-A0A2H6KHA5-F1
#
_cell.length_a   1.000
_cell.length_b   1.000
_cell.length_c   1.000
_cell.angle_alpha   90.00
_cell.angle_beta   90.00
_cell.angle_gamma   90.00
#
_symmetry.space_group_name_H-M   'P 1'
#
loop_
_entity.id
_entity.type
_entity.pdbx_description
1 polymer ?
#
loop_
_entity_poly.entity_id
_entity_poly.type
_entity_poly.pdbx_seq_one_letter_code
_entity_poly.pdbx_strand_id
1 'polypeptide(L)'
;MGDLTERQVEEELSRVVYKLRYRTKWKVLTIRGRTTHGNGLQWCYVVNQNVLPVKTALQSVKVDQLYCKVAFDGPIDLRSLLRRGLAAKQHITSMSNACVRLQVDLPQPPGKSTNSAEPEPTTSVWDAGLELERELEAELAHIGRQDKRFATCIVYHSGKAAILGCCNRDEVRFAFDALATLL
;
A
#
# COMPACT_ATOMS: atom_id res chain seq x y z
N MET A 1 4.39 0.95 -5.66
CA MET A 1 3.04 0.44 -5.99
C MET A 1 3.20 -0.88 -6.69
N GLY A 2 2.41 -1.89 -6.30
CA GLY A 2 2.49 -3.26 -6.79
C GLY A 2 1.95 -4.22 -5.73
N ASP A 3 1.77 -5.50 -6.10
CA ASP A 3 1.38 -6.57 -5.18
C ASP A 3 2.57 -6.95 -4.29
N LEU A 4 2.88 -6.07 -3.33
CA LEU A 4 4.03 -6.18 -2.42
C LEU A 4 3.56 -6.20 -0.98
N THR A 5 4.16 -7.06 -0.16
CA THR A 5 3.96 -7.02 1.30
C THR A 5 4.64 -5.79 1.90
N GLU A 6 4.25 -5.39 3.11
CA GLU A 6 4.84 -4.24 3.82
C GLU A 6 6.38 -4.34 3.87
N ARG A 7 6.89 -5.55 4.14
CA ARG A 7 8.32 -5.83 4.17
C ARG A 7 8.98 -5.67 2.79
N GLN A 8 8.34 -6.15 1.73
CA GLN A 8 8.87 -6.01 0.37
C GLN A 8 8.92 -4.55 -0.07
N VAL A 9 7.99 -3.72 0.39
CA VAL A 9 8.01 -2.26 0.17
C VAL A 9 9.26 -1.64 0.80
N GLU A 10 9.61 -2.02 2.04
CA GLU A 10 10.83 -1.52 2.69
C GLU A 10 12.10 -1.96 1.95
N GLU A 11 12.15 -3.21 1.48
CA GLU A 11 13.29 -3.75 0.74
C GLU A 11 13.48 -3.06 -0.62
N GLU A 12 12.39 -2.86 -1.38
CA GLU A 12 12.44 -2.16 -2.66
C GLU A 12 12.79 -0.68 -2.50
N LEU A 13 12.23 -0.01 -1.49
CA LEU A 13 12.59 1.36 -1.20
C LEU A 13 14.08 1.48 -0.82
N SER A 14 14.59 0.55 -0.01
CA SER A 14 16.01 0.47 0.34
C SER A 14 16.88 0.39 -0.91
N ARG A 15 16.49 -0.45 -1.88
CA ARG A 15 17.19 -0.60 -3.16
C ARG A 15 17.16 0.70 -3.97
N VAL A 16 16.02 1.39 -4.04
CA VAL A 16 15.89 2.65 -4.78
C VAL A 16 16.73 3.75 -4.16
N VAL A 17 16.64 3.95 -2.83
CA VAL A 17 17.45 4.96 -2.12
C VAL A 17 18.93 4.65 -2.25
N TYR A 18 19.31 3.38 -2.17
CA TYR A 18 20.70 2.96 -2.40
C TYR A 18 21.19 3.34 -3.80
N LYS A 19 20.42 3.06 -4.85
CA LYS A 19 20.77 3.43 -6.23
C LYS A 19 20.87 4.95 -6.44
N LEU A 20 20.01 5.72 -5.78
CA LEU A 20 20.01 7.19 -5.86
C LEU A 20 21.22 7.79 -5.13
N ARG A 21 21.56 7.25 -3.96
CA ARG A 21 22.68 7.74 -3.15
C ARG A 21 24.04 7.28 -3.67
N TYR A 22 24.13 6.02 -4.09
CA TYR A 22 25.35 5.36 -4.52
C TYR A 22 25.25 5.00 -6.00
N ARG A 23 25.45 6.00 -6.87
CA ARG A 23 25.62 5.72 -8.29
C ARG A 23 27.06 5.26 -8.54
N THR A 24 27.22 4.08 -9.11
CA THR A 24 28.47 3.67 -9.74
C THR A 24 28.65 4.54 -10.98
N LYS A 25 29.49 5.57 -10.88
CA LYS A 25 29.94 6.32 -12.04
C LYS A 25 31.45 6.20 -12.15
N TRP A 26 31.92 6.01 -13.36
CA TRP A 26 33.32 6.13 -13.71
C TRP A 26 33.71 7.60 -13.52
N LYS A 27 34.59 7.87 -12.56
CA LYS A 27 35.24 9.17 -12.45
C LYS A 27 36.74 8.95 -12.49
N VAL A 28 37.38 9.43 -13.55
CA VAL A 28 38.83 9.50 -13.62
C VAL A 28 39.30 10.49 -12.56
N LEU A 29 39.95 9.98 -11.50
CA LEU A 29 40.56 10.80 -10.48
C LEU A 29 42.06 10.76 -10.68
N THR A 30 42.61 11.80 -11.29
CA THR A 30 44.06 12.02 -11.30
C THR A 30 44.49 12.53 -9.93
N ILE A 31 45.05 11.64 -9.10
CA ILE A 31 45.62 12.02 -7.81
C ILE A 31 46.92 12.78 -8.08
N ARG A 32 46.91 14.11 -7.90
CA ARG A 32 48.13 14.93 -8.00
C ARG A 32 49.09 14.53 -6.87
N GLY A 33 50.34 14.20 -7.24
CA GLY A 33 51.42 13.94 -6.29
C GLY A 33 51.65 12.48 -5.88
N ARG A 34 51.00 11.49 -6.51
CA ARG A 34 51.36 10.07 -6.36
C ARG A 34 51.81 9.48 -7.69
N THR A 35 53.00 8.88 -7.71
CA THR A 35 53.41 7.93 -8.76
C THR A 35 52.43 6.77 -8.74
N THR A 36 51.54 6.72 -9.73
CA THR A 36 50.63 5.59 -9.93
C THR A 36 51.26 4.67 -10.97
N HIS A 37 51.52 3.43 -10.60
CA HIS A 37 51.93 2.40 -11.57
C HIS A 37 50.65 1.88 -12.25
N GLY A 38 50.33 2.44 -13.43
CA GLY A 38 49.11 2.16 -14.21
C GLY A 38 48.44 3.43 -14.75
N ASN A 39 47.31 3.30 -15.46
CA ASN A 39 46.62 4.39 -16.18
C ASN A 39 46.00 5.48 -15.26
N GLY A 40 46.28 5.48 -13.96
CA GLY A 40 45.71 6.43 -12.99
C GLY A 40 44.18 6.33 -12.80
N LEU A 41 43.55 5.26 -13.30
CA LEU A 41 42.10 5.05 -13.21
C LEU A 41 41.75 4.36 -11.89
N GLN A 42 40.89 4.98 -11.08
CA GLN A 42 40.42 4.41 -9.83
C GLN A 42 38.89 4.31 -9.82
N TRP A 43 38.37 3.19 -9.33
CA TRP A 43 36.95 2.99 -9.12
C TRP A 43 36.50 3.74 -7.87
N CYS A 44 35.50 4.61 -8.00
CA CYS A 44 34.93 5.31 -6.86
C CYS A 44 33.41 5.30 -6.95
N TYR A 45 32.76 5.03 -5.83
CA TYR A 45 31.33 5.29 -5.70
C TYR A 45 31.11 6.80 -5.64
N VAL A 46 30.28 7.32 -6.53
CA VAL A 46 29.86 8.71 -6.45
C VAL A 46 28.70 8.76 -5.48
N VAL A 47 28.99 9.29 -4.29
CA VAL A 47 27.99 9.50 -3.24
C VAL A 47 27.27 10.82 -3.50
N ASN A 48 25.96 10.77 -3.70
CA ASN A 48 25.13 11.96 -3.76
C ASN A 48 24.82 12.43 -2.33
N GLN A 49 25.44 13.54 -1.91
CA GLN A 49 25.26 14.10 -0.57
C GLN A 49 23.85 14.69 -0.35
N ASN A 50 23.10 14.95 -1.42
CA ASN A 50 21.74 15.49 -1.35
C ASN A 50 20.68 14.40 -1.09
N VAL A 51 21.06 13.11 -1.11
CA VAL A 51 20.15 12.00 -0.82
C VAL A 51 20.44 11.49 0.58
N LEU A 52 19.44 11.32 1.46
CA LEU A 52 19.63 10.83 2.82
C LEU A 52 20.31 9.44 2.87
N PRO A 53 21.07 9.12 3.92
CA PRO A 53 21.57 7.77 4.13
C PRO A 53 20.42 6.77 4.16
N VAL A 54 20.59 5.57 3.58
CA VAL A 54 19.53 4.56 3.46
C VAL A 54 18.89 4.27 4.82
N LYS A 55 19.69 4.09 5.89
CA LYS A 55 19.18 3.85 7.25
C LYS A 55 18.28 4.99 7.75
N THR A 56 18.64 6.24 7.50
CA THR A 56 17.87 7.42 7.92
C THR A 56 16.60 7.58 7.09
N ALA A 57 16.69 7.33 5.78
CA ALA A 57 15.53 7.35 4.91
C ALA A 57 14.48 6.32 5.37
N LEU A 58 14.88 5.08 5.61
CA LEU A 58 13.97 4.01 6.06
C LEU A 58 13.32 4.30 7.42
N GLN A 59 13.97 5.06 8.31
CA GLN A 59 13.36 5.47 9.59
C GLN A 59 12.22 6.47 9.43
N SER A 60 12.24 7.27 8.36
CA SER A 60 11.21 8.27 8.05
C SER A 60 10.06 7.75 7.20
N VAL A 61 10.18 6.52 6.70
CA VAL A 61 9.24 5.97 5.73
C VAL A 61 7.99 5.48 6.45
N LYS A 62 6.86 5.80 5.83
CA LYS A 62 5.54 5.34 6.24
C LYS A 62 4.87 4.74 5.01
N VAL A 63 4.13 3.67 5.24
CA VAL A 63 3.19 3.17 4.24
C VAL A 63 2.04 4.17 4.20
N ASP A 64 1.90 4.87 3.09
CA ASP A 64 0.81 5.83 2.90
C ASP A 64 -0.53 5.09 2.82
N GLN A 65 -0.55 3.97 2.11
CA GLN A 65 -1.76 3.18 1.93
C GLN A 65 -1.47 1.73 1.54
N LEU A 66 -2.29 0.83 2.06
CA LEU A 66 -2.46 -0.56 1.67
C LEU A 66 -3.76 -0.73 0.89
N TYR A 67 -3.72 -1.70 -0.03
CA TYR A 67 -4.86 -2.14 -0.79
C TYR A 67 -5.05 -3.63 -0.57
N CYS A 68 -6.20 -4.02 -0.05
CA CYS A 68 -6.52 -5.42 0.22
C CYS A 68 -7.69 -5.87 -0.66
N LYS A 69 -7.52 -7.03 -1.30
CA LYS A 69 -8.53 -7.70 -2.12
C LYS A 69 -9.03 -8.92 -1.36
N VAL A 70 -10.34 -9.07 -1.28
CA VAL A 70 -11.00 -10.22 -0.66
C VAL A 70 -11.92 -10.85 -1.70
N ALA A 71 -11.93 -12.18 -1.75
CA ALA A 71 -12.88 -12.96 -2.53
C ALA A 71 -13.62 -13.91 -1.58
N PHE A 72 -14.94 -13.80 -1.55
CA PHE A 72 -15.83 -14.66 -0.80
C PHE A 72 -16.31 -15.83 -1.68
N ASP A 73 -16.68 -16.93 -1.04
CA ASP A 73 -17.20 -18.13 -1.70
C ASP A 73 -18.68 -17.93 -2.09
N GLY A 74 -18.92 -17.05 -3.06
CA GLY A 74 -20.24 -16.85 -3.66
C GLY A 74 -20.69 -15.39 -3.78
N PRO A 75 -21.78 -15.14 -4.50
CA PRO A 75 -22.31 -13.80 -4.70
C PRO A 75 -22.86 -13.21 -3.41
N ILE A 76 -22.75 -11.89 -3.26
CA ILE A 76 -23.24 -11.14 -2.09
C ILE A 76 -24.51 -10.39 -2.47
N ASP A 77 -25.56 -10.54 -1.66
CA ASP A 77 -26.78 -9.73 -1.78
C ASP A 77 -26.53 -8.30 -1.28
N LEU A 78 -26.21 -7.43 -2.22
CA LEU A 78 -25.96 -6.01 -1.96
C LEU A 78 -27.15 -5.27 -1.33
N ARG A 79 -28.40 -5.69 -1.61
CA ARG A 79 -29.59 -5.05 -1.04
C ARG A 79 -29.73 -5.39 0.43
N SER A 80 -29.50 -6.65 0.78
CA SER A 80 -29.47 -7.11 2.17
C SER A 80 -28.35 -6.41 2.94
N LEU A 81 -27.15 -6.34 2.35
CA LEU A 81 -25.99 -5.66 2.94
C LEU A 81 -26.28 -4.17 3.21
N LEU A 82 -26.84 -3.45 2.22
CA LEU A 82 -27.20 -2.04 2.38
C LEU A 82 -28.22 -1.84 3.51
N ARG A 83 -29.25 -2.68 3.59
CA ARG A 83 -30.25 -2.62 4.66
C ARG A 83 -29.65 -2.87 6.03
N ARG A 84 -28.80 -3.88 6.17
CA ARG A 84 -28.12 -4.21 7.44
C ARG A 84 -27.17 -3.10 7.88
N GLY A 85 -26.38 -2.56 6.96
CA GLY A 85 -25.47 -1.45 7.27
C GLY A 85 -26.21 -0.18 7.70
N LEU A 86 -27.34 0.16 7.04
CA LEU A 86 -28.19 1.28 7.45
C LEU A 86 -28.82 1.04 8.83
N ALA A 87 -29.30 -0.17 9.11
CA ALA A 87 -29.85 -0.53 10.42
C ALA A 87 -28.80 -0.46 11.54
N ALA A 88 -27.56 -0.84 11.23
CA ALA A 88 -26.40 -0.73 12.12
C ALA A 88 -25.84 0.70 12.23
N LYS A 89 -26.47 1.69 11.58
CA LYS A 89 -26.01 3.10 11.51
C LYS A 89 -24.58 3.25 10.98
N GLN A 90 -24.14 2.32 10.15
CA GLN A 90 -22.85 2.44 9.48
C GLN A 90 -22.94 3.36 8.26
N HIS A 91 -21.82 3.97 7.87
CA HIS A 91 -21.73 4.83 6.70
C HIS A 91 -21.68 3.99 5.41
N ILE A 92 -22.83 3.42 5.03
CA ILE A 92 -22.98 2.58 3.84
C ILE A 92 -23.78 3.30 2.75
N THR A 93 -23.31 3.25 1.51
CA THR A 93 -23.91 3.91 0.35
C THR A 93 -23.84 3.02 -0.88
N SER A 94 -24.93 2.92 -1.64
CA SER A 94 -24.90 2.29 -2.97
C SER A 94 -24.13 3.22 -3.93
N MET A 95 -23.09 2.72 -4.59
CA MET A 95 -22.42 3.50 -5.64
C MET A 95 -23.01 3.20 -7.02
N SER A 96 -23.29 1.92 -7.27
CA SER A 96 -23.96 1.44 -8.48
C SER A 96 -24.88 0.26 -8.16
N ASN A 97 -25.52 -0.31 -9.19
CA ASN A 97 -26.26 -1.56 -9.03
C ASN A 97 -25.34 -2.78 -8.81
N ALA A 98 -24.04 -2.63 -9.05
CA ALA A 98 -23.05 -3.71 -8.99
C ALA A 98 -22.15 -3.64 -7.74
N CYS A 99 -22.16 -2.52 -7.00
CA CYS A 99 -21.32 -2.33 -5.82
C CYS A 99 -21.93 -1.42 -4.74
N VAL A 100 -21.55 -1.70 -3.49
CA VAL A 100 -21.87 -0.92 -2.31
C VAL A 100 -20.58 -0.49 -1.62
N ARG A 101 -20.54 0.75 -1.15
CA ARG A 101 -19.45 1.33 -0.39
C ARG A 101 -19.80 1.40 1.07
N LEU A 102 -18.91 0.90 1.93
CA LEU A 102 -18.95 1.03 3.37
C LEU A 102 -17.74 1.84 3.84
N GLN A 103 -17.98 2.93 4.56
CA GLN A 103 -16.93 3.70 5.23
C GLN A 103 -16.85 3.30 6.70
N VAL A 104 -15.64 2.99 7.15
CA VAL A 104 -15.34 2.57 8.52
C VAL A 104 -14.36 3.57 9.12
N ASP A 105 -14.76 4.27 10.16
CA ASP A 105 -13.87 5.17 10.89
C ASP A 105 -12.75 4.35 11.54
N LEU A 106 -11.50 4.68 11.22
CA LEU A 106 -10.35 3.97 11.74
C LEU A 106 -9.95 4.53 13.12
N PRO A 107 -9.62 3.68 14.09
CA PRO A 107 -9.04 4.13 15.34
C PRO A 107 -7.69 4.82 15.09
N GLN A 108 -7.25 5.65 16.05
CA GLN A 108 -5.88 6.18 16.00
C GLN A 108 -4.88 5.02 15.95
N PRO A 109 -3.84 5.11 15.10
CA PRO A 109 -2.99 3.96 14.82
C PRO A 109 -2.28 3.51 16.10
N PRO A 110 -2.35 2.22 16.48
CA PRO A 110 -1.48 1.70 17.52
C PRO A 110 -0.02 1.82 17.05
N GLY A 111 0.86 2.23 17.95
CA GLY A 111 2.29 2.31 17.67
C GLY A 111 2.85 0.92 17.32
N LYS A 112 3.39 0.80 16.10
CA LYS A 112 4.20 -0.31 15.55
C LYS A 112 3.99 -1.68 16.22
N SER A 113 3.13 -2.51 15.65
CA SER A 113 3.04 -3.92 15.98
C SER A 113 4.06 -4.74 15.18
N THR A 114 4.67 -5.71 15.85
CA THR A 114 5.86 -6.46 15.44
C THR A 114 5.47 -7.78 14.77
N ASN A 115 6.19 -8.12 13.69
CA ASN A 115 6.46 -9.43 13.10
C ASN A 115 5.46 -10.57 13.35
N SER A 116 4.73 -10.98 12.32
CA SER A 116 4.27 -12.37 12.19
C SER A 116 4.78 -12.95 10.87
N ALA A 117 5.19 -14.23 10.89
CA ALA A 117 5.60 -14.96 9.70
C ALA A 117 4.45 -15.05 8.68
N GLU A 118 4.73 -14.67 7.43
CA GLU A 118 3.75 -14.61 6.34
C GLU A 118 3.72 -15.91 5.54
N PRO A 119 2.55 -16.42 5.16
CA PRO A 119 2.40 -17.35 4.06
C PRO A 119 2.55 -16.63 2.72
N GLU A 120 3.13 -17.30 1.72
CA GLU A 120 3.32 -16.74 0.38
C GLU A 120 1.96 -16.49 -0.31
N PRO A 121 1.81 -15.35 -1.04
CA PRO A 121 0.56 -15.04 -1.72
C PRO A 121 0.33 -16.01 -2.88
N THR A 122 -0.70 -16.83 -2.78
CA THR A 122 -1.25 -17.54 -3.93
C THR A 122 -1.90 -16.51 -4.86
N THR A 123 -1.38 -16.39 -6.08
CA THR A 123 -1.84 -15.47 -7.11
C THR A 123 -3.26 -15.85 -7.54
N SER A 124 -4.28 -15.33 -6.85
CA SER A 124 -5.65 -15.39 -7.33
C SER A 124 -5.85 -14.27 -8.36
N VAL A 125 -6.30 -14.62 -9.56
CA VAL A 125 -6.66 -13.64 -10.60
C VAL A 125 -7.86 -12.82 -10.12
N TRP A 126 -7.58 -11.62 -9.64
CA TRP A 126 -8.61 -10.66 -9.27
C TRP A 126 -8.89 -9.75 -10.47
N ASP A 127 -9.99 -10.01 -11.15
CA ASP A 127 -10.57 -9.11 -12.16
C ASP A 127 -11.87 -8.52 -11.61
N ALA A 128 -11.85 -7.25 -11.21
CA ALA A 128 -13.07 -6.55 -10.82
C ALA A 128 -13.84 -5.99 -12.02
N GLY A 129 -13.28 -6.01 -13.24
CA GLY A 129 -13.86 -5.33 -14.39
C GLY A 129 -13.52 -3.83 -14.43
N LEU A 130 -13.36 -3.31 -15.65
CA LEU A 130 -12.81 -1.98 -15.93
C LEU A 130 -13.57 -0.82 -15.27
N GLU A 131 -14.90 -0.90 -15.15
CA GLU A 131 -15.71 0.14 -14.51
C GLU A 131 -15.46 0.23 -13.00
N LEU A 132 -15.23 -0.93 -12.37
CA LEU A 132 -15.01 -1.04 -10.93
C LEU A 132 -13.58 -0.62 -10.54
N GLU A 133 -12.62 -0.75 -11.45
CA GLU A 133 -11.27 -0.18 -11.29
C GLU A 133 -11.28 1.35 -11.30
N ARG A 134 -12.07 1.98 -12.19
CA ARG A 134 -12.20 3.45 -12.24
C ARG A 134 -12.86 4.01 -10.98
N GLU A 135 -13.86 3.31 -10.45
CA GLU A 135 -14.48 3.65 -9.17
C GLU A 135 -13.48 3.54 -8.00
N LEU A 136 -12.64 2.51 -8.01
CA LEU A 136 -11.57 2.31 -7.03
C LEU A 136 -10.57 3.49 -7.05
N GLU A 137 -10.11 3.90 -8.24
CA GLU A 137 -9.19 5.02 -8.41
C GLU A 137 -9.78 6.36 -7.93
N ALA A 138 -11.08 6.59 -8.17
CA ALA A 138 -11.76 7.79 -7.71
C ALA A 138 -11.85 7.83 -6.16
N GLU A 139 -12.12 6.69 -5.52
CA GLU A 139 -12.16 6.57 -4.06
C GLU A 139 -10.76 6.72 -3.44
N LEU A 140 -9.71 6.19 -4.08
CA LEU A 140 -8.32 6.43 -3.67
C LEU A 140 -7.97 7.92 -3.63
N ALA A 141 -8.34 8.65 -4.70
CA ALA A 141 -8.13 10.09 -4.77
C ALA A 141 -8.97 10.87 -3.72
N HIS A 142 -10.14 10.36 -3.35
CA HIS A 142 -11.00 10.95 -2.33
C HIS A 142 -10.42 10.79 -0.92
N ILE A 143 -9.93 9.60 -0.59
CA ILE A 143 -9.31 9.30 0.72
C ILE A 143 -8.11 10.22 0.98
N GLY A 144 -7.26 10.43 -0.03
CA GLY A 144 -6.08 11.28 0.11
C GLY A 144 -6.35 12.77 0.39
N ARG A 145 -7.62 13.23 0.32
CA ARG A 145 -8.02 14.63 0.51
C ARG A 145 -8.70 14.92 1.85
N GLN A 146 -8.98 13.90 2.67
CA GLN A 146 -9.68 14.08 3.94
C GLN A 146 -8.74 14.08 5.14
N ASP A 147 -9.04 14.94 6.12
CA ASP A 147 -8.29 15.03 7.39
C ASP A 147 -8.64 13.93 8.39
N LYS A 148 -9.80 13.28 8.23
CA LYS A 148 -10.24 12.15 9.07
C LYS A 148 -9.78 10.83 8.46
N ARG A 149 -9.27 9.93 9.31
CA ARG A 149 -8.85 8.59 8.89
C ARG A 149 -10.04 7.63 8.86
N PHE A 150 -10.32 7.09 7.68
CA PHE A 150 -11.32 6.05 7.47
C PHE A 150 -10.81 5.03 6.47
N ALA A 151 -11.32 3.81 6.58
CA ALA A 151 -11.17 2.78 5.57
C ALA A 151 -12.44 2.77 4.70
N THR A 152 -12.25 2.53 3.40
CA THR A 152 -13.35 2.34 2.46
C THR A 152 -13.36 0.89 2.02
N CYS A 153 -14.45 0.19 2.29
CA CYS A 153 -14.73 -1.15 1.80
C CYS A 153 -15.70 -1.06 0.62
N ILE A 154 -15.29 -1.50 -0.57
CA ILE A 154 -16.16 -1.61 -1.75
C ILE A 154 -16.49 -3.08 -1.93
N VAL A 155 -17.78 -3.41 -1.88
CA VAL A 155 -18.28 -4.79 -2.02
C VAL A 155 -19.05 -4.93 -3.31
N TYR A 156 -18.71 -5.96 -4.07
CA TYR A 156 -19.30 -6.27 -5.37
C TYR A 156 -20.29 -7.44 -5.25
N HIS A 157 -21.32 -7.43 -6.10
CA HIS A 157 -22.28 -8.54 -6.16
C HIS A 157 -21.61 -9.89 -6.45
N SER A 158 -20.46 -9.88 -7.13
CA SER A 158 -19.68 -11.07 -7.49
C SER A 158 -19.05 -11.80 -6.29
N GLY A 159 -19.18 -11.28 -5.07
CA GLY A 159 -18.48 -11.83 -3.91
C GLY A 159 -17.05 -11.32 -3.77
N LYS A 160 -16.65 -10.31 -4.55
CA LYS A 160 -15.35 -9.65 -4.38
C LYS A 160 -15.53 -8.42 -3.47
N ALA A 161 -14.53 -8.12 -2.67
CA ALA A 161 -14.45 -6.87 -1.94
C ALA A 161 -13.04 -6.27 -2.00
N ALA A 162 -12.98 -4.95 -1.93
CA ALA A 162 -11.77 -4.15 -1.92
C ALA A 162 -11.75 -3.29 -0.66
N ILE A 163 -10.66 -3.31 0.10
CA ILE A 163 -10.46 -2.47 1.28
C ILE A 163 -9.32 -1.49 0.99
N LEU A 164 -9.62 -0.20 1.20
CA LEU A 164 -8.79 0.96 0.87
C LEU A 164 -8.64 1.87 2.09
N GLY A 165 -7.62 2.74 2.10
CA GLY A 165 -7.40 3.77 3.12
C GLY A 165 -6.68 3.33 4.40
N CYS A 166 -6.32 2.04 4.51
CA CYS A 166 -5.55 1.51 5.63
C CYS A 166 -4.05 1.74 5.42
N CYS A 167 -3.28 1.98 6.48
CA CYS A 167 -1.82 2.16 6.41
C CYS A 167 -1.03 0.98 7.01
N ASN A 168 -1.73 0.04 7.65
CA ASN A 168 -1.15 -1.16 8.25
C ASN A 168 -2.17 -2.31 8.22
N ARG A 169 -1.68 -3.54 8.44
CA ARG A 169 -2.52 -4.73 8.49
C ARG A 169 -3.60 -4.73 9.57
N ASP A 170 -3.33 -4.15 10.74
CA ASP A 170 -4.30 -4.14 11.85
C ASP A 170 -5.54 -3.31 11.49
N GLU A 171 -5.36 -2.21 10.77
CA GLU A 171 -6.45 -1.41 10.20
C GLU A 171 -7.23 -2.16 9.11
N VAL A 172 -6.54 -2.92 8.26
CA VAL A 172 -7.21 -3.79 7.26
C VAL A 172 -8.08 -4.82 7.97
N ARG A 173 -7.56 -5.46 9.02
CA ARG A 173 -8.29 -6.44 9.81
C ARG A 173 -9.50 -5.82 10.49
N PHE A 174 -9.34 -4.65 11.11
CA PHE A 174 -10.43 -3.92 11.73
C PHE A 174 -11.56 -3.59 10.75
N ALA A 175 -11.20 -3.08 9.56
CA ALA A 175 -12.16 -2.78 8.50
C ALA A 175 -12.85 -4.06 7.98
N PHE A 176 -12.10 -5.15 7.82
CA PHE A 176 -12.64 -6.44 7.43
C PHE A 176 -13.62 -7.00 8.46
N ASP A 177 -13.27 -6.97 9.75
CA ASP A 177 -14.13 -7.44 10.83
C ASP A 177 -15.45 -6.64 10.87
N ALA A 178 -15.37 -5.31 10.68
CA ALA A 178 -16.56 -4.46 10.56
C ALA A 178 -17.44 -4.87 9.36
N LEU A 179 -16.84 -5.13 8.20
CA LEU A 179 -17.57 -5.61 7.03
C LEU A 179 -18.19 -6.99 7.26
N ALA A 180 -17.45 -7.92 7.87
CA ALA A 180 -17.88 -9.28 8.13
C ALA A 180 -19.09 -9.36 9.07
N THR A 181 -19.27 -8.40 9.97
CA THR A 181 -20.49 -8.33 10.81
C THR A 181 -21.76 -8.00 10.03
N LEU A 182 -21.64 -7.42 8.84
CA LEU A 182 -22.78 -7.04 8.01
C LEU A 182 -23.15 -8.09 6.95
N LEU A 183 -22.17 -8.87 6.49
CA LEU A 183 -22.33 -9.96 5.52
C LEU A 183 -23.06 -11.16 6.17
#